data_AF-A0A952P936-F1
#
_entry.id   AF-A0A952P936-F1
#
_cell.length_a   1.000
_cell.length_b   1.000
_cell.length_c   1.000
_cell.angle_alpha   90.00
_cell.angle_beta   90.00
_cell.angle_gamma   90.00
#
_symmetry.space_group_name_H-M   'P 1'
#
loop_
_entity.id
_entity.type
_entity.pdbx_description
1 polymer ?
#
loop_
_entity_poly.entity_id
_entity_poly.type
_entity_poly.pdbx_seq_one_letter_code
_entity_poly.pdbx_strand_id
1 'polypeptide(L)'
;MENSIIVRKYNLSDGDLALFANTLVIAMTRDLTEFESYGVTALKISDLNDLIDEFQALPDDDIYLADYSYAIEQRDELRRTIENVLRSISARAKSVYGNNTAKYRALKSGSITKLTDSEFLVEARQIHSSAETSLADLTAEGVTALYLTTLEGNIDDFETSIKTVSDKKIIRDDAAETKVLKGNELYSLVVKYCDYGKLIWNNVSPAKYNDYVIYESSSPGSLTAPTGLGFFFPNTNFFWDAVNNATSYNLEASTDGTDFFEIYSGAEPEFSYTPIQEGWMWYRVRARNAGGFGPFSEVFQLGYYPGSQLPTPVNLALQVETGTTNSLKLTWDVVPSATKYSVNKSVVPIGAAAGPFNLAKNVYSNEYFEEVDSGHRYYYNLTASNGNQWSSVSANVFIDMP
;
A
#
# COMPACT_ATOMS: atom_id res chain seq x y z
N MET A 1 37.66 -2.40 9.98
CA MET A 1 36.91 -2.39 8.71
C MET A 1 35.45 -2.23 9.07
N GLU A 2 34.79 -1.21 8.54
CA GLU A 2 33.35 -1.05 8.76
C GLU A 2 32.63 -2.29 8.22
N ASN A 3 31.77 -2.90 9.04
CA ASN A 3 30.80 -3.91 8.59
C ASN A 3 29.83 -3.22 7.64
N SER A 4 30.20 -3.13 6.36
CA SER A 4 29.29 -2.71 5.30
C SER A 4 28.22 -3.80 5.16
N ILE A 5 27.03 -3.54 5.70
CA ILE A 5 25.87 -4.41 5.51
C ILE A 5 25.61 -4.52 4.00
N ILE A 6 25.66 -5.73 3.46
CA ILE A 6 25.36 -5.98 2.05
C ILE A 6 23.84 -5.88 1.87
N VAL A 7 23.40 -4.99 0.97
CA VAL A 7 21.99 -4.71 0.70
C VAL A 7 21.62 -5.18 -0.72
N ARG A 8 20.41 -5.72 -0.88
CA ARG A 8 19.84 -6.07 -2.20
C ARG A 8 19.66 -4.80 -3.05
N LYS A 9 19.99 -4.89 -4.34
CA LYS A 9 19.89 -3.79 -5.32
C LYS A 9 18.60 -3.79 -6.14
N TYR A 10 17.71 -4.74 -5.89
CA TYR A 10 16.48 -4.97 -6.63
C TYR A 10 15.28 -5.08 -5.69
N ASN A 11 14.10 -4.77 -6.21
CA ASN A 11 12.84 -4.80 -5.47
C ASN A 11 12.00 -6.07 -5.75
N LEU A 12 12.41 -6.87 -6.73
CA LEU A 12 11.81 -8.18 -7.04
C LEU A 12 12.11 -9.18 -5.91
N SER A 13 11.26 -10.20 -5.75
CA SER A 13 11.67 -11.37 -4.97
C SER A 13 12.80 -12.12 -5.69
N ASP A 14 13.57 -12.93 -4.96
CA ASP A 14 14.64 -13.74 -5.57
C ASP A 14 14.06 -14.70 -6.64
N GLY A 15 12.87 -15.27 -6.40
CA GLY A 15 12.17 -16.11 -7.37
C GLY A 15 11.70 -15.34 -8.61
N ASP A 16 11.16 -14.13 -8.43
CA ASP A 16 10.72 -13.29 -9.56
C ASP A 16 11.91 -12.81 -10.39
N LEU A 17 13.04 -12.49 -9.76
CA LEU A 17 14.28 -12.15 -10.46
C LEU A 17 14.75 -13.31 -11.33
N ALA A 18 14.80 -14.53 -10.79
CA ALA A 18 15.20 -15.72 -11.54
C ALA A 18 14.23 -16.02 -12.69
N LEU A 19 12.92 -15.91 -12.47
CA LEU A 19 11.91 -16.11 -13.51
C LEU A 19 12.01 -15.07 -14.63
N PHE A 20 12.17 -13.79 -14.27
CA PHE A 20 12.38 -12.73 -15.23
C PHE A 20 13.66 -12.95 -16.04
N ALA A 21 14.77 -13.29 -15.38
CA ALA A 21 16.05 -13.53 -16.03
C ALA A 21 16.00 -14.72 -17.00
N ASN A 22 15.29 -15.80 -16.65
CA ASN A 22 15.02 -16.92 -17.56
C ASN A 22 14.25 -16.46 -18.82
N THR A 23 13.22 -15.64 -18.64
CA THR A 23 12.46 -15.07 -19.76
C THR A 23 13.32 -14.14 -20.62
N LEU A 24 14.20 -13.36 -19.98
CA LEU A 24 15.16 -12.48 -20.64
C LEU A 24 16.14 -13.28 -21.52
N VAL A 25 16.67 -14.42 -21.05
CA VAL A 25 17.54 -15.31 -21.86
C VAL A 25 16.82 -15.76 -23.13
N ILE A 26 15.54 -16.12 -23.05
CA ILE A 26 14.73 -16.52 -24.21
C ILE A 26 14.59 -15.34 -25.19
N ALA A 27 14.25 -14.14 -24.70
CA ALA A 27 14.11 -12.95 -25.52
C ALA A 27 15.44 -12.55 -26.19
N MET A 28 16.54 -12.56 -25.45
CA MET A 28 17.89 -12.27 -25.97
C MET A 28 18.34 -13.31 -27.00
N THR A 29 18.02 -14.58 -26.81
CA THR A 29 18.35 -15.64 -27.78
C THR A 29 17.57 -15.45 -29.08
N ARG A 30 16.29 -15.09 -29.00
CA ARG A 30 15.46 -14.72 -30.15
C ARG A 30 16.04 -13.52 -30.91
N ASP A 31 16.54 -12.53 -30.18
CA ASP A 31 17.01 -11.24 -30.71
C ASP A 31 18.55 -11.17 -30.81
N LEU A 32 19.23 -12.32 -30.89
CA LEU A 32 20.69 -12.42 -30.79
C LEU A 32 21.40 -11.56 -31.85
N THR A 33 20.90 -11.55 -33.09
CA THR A 33 21.51 -10.80 -34.20
C THR A 33 21.58 -9.30 -33.91
N GLU A 34 20.55 -8.72 -33.31
CA GLU A 34 20.54 -7.30 -32.93
C GLU A 34 21.47 -7.05 -31.73
N PHE A 35 21.50 -7.98 -30.77
CA PHE A 35 22.34 -7.93 -29.57
C PHE A 35 23.84 -8.04 -29.87
N GLU A 36 24.24 -8.73 -30.95
CA GLU A 36 25.64 -8.79 -31.41
C GLU A 36 26.22 -7.41 -31.71
N SER A 37 25.40 -6.45 -32.15
CA SER A 37 25.81 -5.06 -32.38
C SER A 37 26.17 -4.31 -31.10
N TYR A 38 25.69 -4.80 -29.95
CA TYR A 38 26.02 -4.30 -28.61
C TYR A 38 27.10 -5.17 -27.93
N GLY A 39 27.74 -6.06 -28.68
CA GLY A 39 28.79 -6.95 -28.20
C GLY A 39 28.28 -8.07 -27.29
N VAL A 40 26.98 -8.38 -27.34
CA VAL A 40 26.37 -9.50 -26.61
C VAL A 40 26.34 -10.71 -27.54
N THR A 41 27.17 -11.72 -27.22
CA THR A 41 27.31 -12.95 -28.00
C THR A 41 26.48 -14.07 -27.41
N ALA A 42 26.29 -15.17 -28.15
CA ALA A 42 25.66 -16.38 -27.63
C ALA A 42 26.35 -16.91 -26.36
N LEU A 43 27.68 -16.75 -26.25
CA LEU A 43 28.44 -17.11 -25.05
C LEU A 43 28.01 -16.27 -23.85
N LYS A 44 27.82 -14.95 -24.00
CA LYS A 44 27.37 -14.08 -22.91
C LYS A 44 25.93 -14.35 -22.46
N ILE A 45 25.10 -14.87 -23.36
CA ILE A 45 23.75 -15.35 -23.02
C ILE A 45 23.87 -16.67 -22.24
N SER A 46 24.76 -17.58 -22.65
CA SER A 46 25.08 -18.79 -21.90
C SER A 46 25.61 -18.47 -20.50
N ASP A 47 26.55 -17.53 -20.37
CA ASP A 47 27.10 -17.10 -19.08
C ASP A 47 26.01 -16.52 -18.16
N LEU A 48 25.02 -15.81 -18.73
CA LEU A 48 23.85 -15.34 -17.97
C LEU A 48 22.98 -16.52 -17.51
N ASN A 49 22.76 -17.51 -18.37
CA ASN A 49 22.00 -18.71 -18.02
C ASN A 49 22.68 -19.50 -16.90
N ASP A 50 24.00 -19.70 -16.98
CA ASP A 50 24.77 -20.37 -15.94
C ASP A 50 24.68 -19.62 -14.60
N LEU A 51 24.72 -18.28 -14.63
CA LEU A 51 24.55 -17.45 -13.43
C LEU A 51 23.14 -17.56 -12.82
N ILE A 52 22.11 -17.70 -13.66
CA ILE A 52 20.74 -17.95 -13.20
C ILE A 52 20.67 -19.31 -12.51
N ASP A 53 21.24 -20.36 -13.11
CA ASP A 53 21.27 -21.70 -12.54
C ASP A 53 22.03 -21.73 -11.20
N GLU A 54 23.17 -21.05 -11.11
CA GLU A 54 23.91 -20.87 -9.86
C GLU A 54 23.07 -20.20 -8.78
N PHE A 55 22.34 -19.12 -9.12
CA PHE A 55 21.49 -18.40 -8.17
C PHE A 55 20.31 -19.24 -7.70
N GLN A 56 19.67 -19.99 -8.61
CA GLN A 56 18.55 -20.89 -8.28
C GLN A 56 18.97 -22.12 -7.49
N ALA A 57 20.22 -22.57 -7.63
CA ALA A 57 20.77 -23.68 -6.88
C ALA A 57 21.08 -23.32 -5.41
N LEU A 58 21.10 -22.04 -5.04
CA LEU A 58 21.34 -21.61 -3.67
C LEU A 58 20.18 -22.06 -2.75
N PRO A 59 20.44 -22.91 -1.75
CA PRO A 59 19.44 -23.35 -0.79
C PRO A 59 18.79 -22.19 -0.02
N ASP A 60 17.60 -22.45 0.51
CA ASP A 60 16.96 -21.57 1.49
C ASP A 60 17.56 -21.76 2.89
N ASP A 61 17.43 -20.75 3.77
CA ASP A 61 18.00 -20.81 5.13
C ASP A 61 17.48 -22.01 5.93
N ASP A 62 16.23 -22.43 5.69
CA ASP A 62 15.64 -23.61 6.34
C ASP A 62 16.44 -24.89 6.07
N ILE A 63 17.03 -25.03 4.88
CA ILE A 63 17.87 -26.19 4.53
C ILE A 63 19.18 -26.12 5.31
N TYR A 64 19.83 -24.95 5.37
CA TYR A 64 21.06 -24.77 6.15
C TYR A 64 20.83 -24.97 7.65
N LEU A 65 19.69 -24.52 8.16
CA LEU A 65 19.29 -24.73 9.54
C LEU A 65 19.08 -26.22 9.83
N ALA A 66 18.40 -26.94 8.94
CA ALA A 66 18.20 -28.38 9.06
C ALA A 66 19.54 -29.15 9.07
N ASP A 67 20.45 -28.81 8.16
CA ASP A 67 21.80 -29.39 8.09
C ASP A 67 22.60 -29.15 9.38
N TYR A 68 22.53 -27.94 9.93
CA TYR A 68 23.18 -27.58 11.19
C TYR A 68 22.58 -28.34 12.37
N SER A 69 21.25 -28.44 12.46
CA SER A 69 20.54 -29.21 13.49
C SER A 69 20.90 -30.70 13.42
N TYR A 70 20.92 -31.28 12.22
CA TYR A 70 21.30 -32.68 12.03
C TYR A 70 22.75 -32.95 12.48
N ALA A 71 23.69 -32.06 12.17
CA ALA A 71 25.07 -32.18 12.65
C ALA A 71 25.17 -32.15 14.19
N ILE A 72 24.35 -31.33 14.86
CA ILE A 72 24.27 -31.29 16.33
C ILE A 72 23.76 -32.63 16.87
N GLU A 73 22.69 -33.17 16.29
CA GLU A 73 22.10 -34.44 16.71
C GLU A 73 23.13 -35.59 16.63
N GLN A 74 23.83 -35.72 15.51
CA GLN A 74 24.87 -36.73 15.32
C GLN A 74 26.01 -36.61 16.34
N ARG A 75 26.48 -35.38 16.61
CA ARG A 75 27.50 -35.12 17.63
C ARG A 75 27.01 -35.53 19.02
N ASP A 76 25.78 -35.17 19.38
CA ASP A 76 25.21 -35.44 20.69
C ASP A 76 24.96 -36.94 20.92
N GLU A 77 24.62 -37.68 19.87
CA GLU A 77 24.52 -39.14 19.89
C GLU A 77 25.87 -39.82 20.13
N LEU A 78 26.93 -39.38 19.43
CA LEU A 78 28.30 -39.85 19.66
C LEU A 78 28.75 -39.56 21.09
N ARG A 79 28.52 -38.32 21.58
CA ARG A 79 28.84 -37.92 22.95
C ARG A 79 28.19 -38.85 23.97
N ARG A 80 26.88 -39.10 23.82
CA ARG A 80 26.12 -40.00 24.71
C ARG A 80 26.65 -41.43 24.68
N THR A 81 27.02 -41.92 23.50
CA THR A 81 27.61 -43.25 23.31
C THR A 81 28.93 -43.37 24.06
N ILE A 82 29.84 -42.40 23.87
CA ILE A 82 31.14 -42.35 24.56
C ILE A 82 30.93 -42.23 26.07
N GLU A 83 30.04 -41.34 26.55
CA GLU A 83 29.76 -41.20 27.99
C GLU A 83 29.38 -42.53 28.65
N ASN A 84 28.52 -43.31 27.99
CA ASN A 84 28.09 -44.61 28.50
C ASN A 84 29.25 -45.61 28.54
N VAL A 85 30.11 -45.62 27.51
CA VAL A 85 31.30 -46.48 27.46
C VAL A 85 32.29 -46.10 28.57
N LEU A 86 32.58 -44.81 28.76
CA LEU A 86 33.49 -44.32 29.79
C LEU A 86 32.98 -44.66 31.20
N ARG A 87 31.68 -44.50 31.46
CA ARG A 87 31.05 -44.94 32.73
C ARG A 87 31.17 -46.45 32.94
N SER A 88 31.04 -47.24 31.88
CA SER A 88 31.21 -48.70 31.95
C SER A 88 32.65 -49.09 32.30
N ILE A 89 33.65 -48.47 31.65
CA ILE A 89 35.08 -48.69 31.94
C ILE A 89 35.37 -48.32 33.40
N SER A 90 34.90 -47.15 33.86
CA SER A 90 35.05 -46.68 35.24
C SER A 90 34.48 -47.68 36.25
N ALA A 91 33.27 -48.21 36.01
CA ALA A 91 32.64 -49.21 36.88
C ALA A 91 33.42 -50.53 36.95
N ARG A 92 33.93 -51.02 35.80
CA ARG A 92 34.75 -52.24 35.73
C ARG A 92 36.09 -52.05 36.40
N ALA A 93 36.77 -50.92 36.16
CA ALA A 93 38.01 -50.57 36.82
C ALA A 93 37.87 -50.47 38.34
N LYS A 94 36.72 -49.95 38.82
CA LYS A 94 36.39 -49.95 40.26
C LYS A 94 36.26 -51.36 40.83
N SER A 95 35.68 -52.30 40.06
CA SER A 95 35.58 -53.72 40.46
C SER A 95 36.95 -54.35 40.64
N VAL A 96 37.87 -54.11 39.68
CA VAL A 96 39.22 -54.71 39.69
C VAL A 96 40.14 -54.09 40.74
N TYR A 97 40.15 -52.75 40.86
CA TYR A 97 41.16 -52.06 41.68
C TYR A 97 40.62 -51.50 42.99
N GLY A 98 39.30 -51.41 43.15
CA GLY A 98 38.69 -50.68 44.27
C GLY A 98 38.82 -49.15 44.16
N ASN A 99 38.06 -48.45 45.01
CA ASN A 99 37.82 -47.00 44.89
C ASN A 99 39.01 -46.09 45.22
N ASN A 100 40.04 -46.58 45.92
CA ASN A 100 41.10 -45.75 46.52
C ASN A 100 42.48 -46.00 45.89
N THR A 101 42.55 -46.45 44.64
CA THR A 101 43.80 -46.73 43.94
C THR A 101 44.15 -45.68 42.89
N ALA A 102 45.44 -45.52 42.61
CA ALA A 102 45.90 -44.66 41.52
C ALA A 102 45.38 -45.14 40.16
N LYS A 103 45.35 -46.46 39.92
CA LYS A 103 44.81 -47.06 38.69
C LYS A 103 43.33 -46.72 38.48
N TYR A 104 42.49 -46.85 39.51
CA TYR A 104 41.07 -46.45 39.38
C TYR A 104 40.91 -44.94 39.16
N ARG A 105 41.70 -44.10 39.84
CA ARG A 105 41.60 -42.63 39.66
C ARG A 105 41.88 -42.20 38.21
N ALA A 106 42.78 -42.89 37.49
CA ALA A 106 43.06 -42.63 36.08
C ALA A 106 41.93 -43.07 35.12
N LEU A 107 41.05 -43.98 35.56
CA LEU A 107 39.96 -44.54 34.77
C LEU A 107 38.58 -44.02 35.17
N LYS A 108 38.52 -43.21 36.22
CA LYS A 108 37.28 -42.69 36.78
C LYS A 108 36.68 -41.65 35.84
N SER A 109 35.55 -41.99 35.23
CA SER A 109 34.67 -41.05 34.53
C SER A 109 33.94 -40.14 35.53
N GLY A 110 34.52 -38.99 35.90
CA GLY A 110 33.98 -38.05 36.88
C GLY A 110 32.66 -37.37 36.47
N SER A 111 32.58 -36.05 36.61
CA SER A 111 31.39 -35.28 36.16
C SER A 111 31.44 -34.99 34.66
N ILE A 112 31.64 -36.02 33.84
CA ILE A 112 31.87 -35.90 32.38
C ILE A 112 30.71 -35.19 31.64
N THR A 113 29.50 -35.22 32.19
CA THR A 113 28.32 -34.54 31.63
C THR A 113 28.38 -33.03 31.71
N LYS A 114 29.24 -32.48 32.59
CA LYS A 114 29.37 -31.03 32.80
C LYS A 114 30.48 -30.40 31.96
N LEU A 115 31.28 -31.24 31.29
CA LEU A 115 32.40 -30.80 30.47
C LEU A 115 31.87 -30.23 29.15
N THR A 116 32.54 -29.19 28.64
CA THR A 116 32.39 -28.77 27.24
C THR A 116 32.82 -29.88 26.29
N ASP A 117 32.47 -29.80 25.01
CA ASP A 117 32.84 -30.83 24.02
C ASP A 117 34.35 -31.02 23.92
N SER A 118 35.13 -29.93 23.92
CA SER A 118 36.60 -29.99 23.90
C SER A 118 37.19 -30.62 25.16
N GLU A 119 36.67 -30.26 26.35
CA GLU A 119 37.12 -30.86 27.61
C GLU A 119 36.74 -32.34 27.70
N PHE A 120 35.55 -32.70 27.24
CA PHE A 120 35.07 -34.08 27.18
C PHE A 120 35.93 -34.92 26.23
N LEU A 121 36.28 -34.40 25.06
CA LEU A 121 37.16 -35.07 24.10
C LEU A 121 38.53 -35.41 24.73
N VAL A 122 39.13 -34.44 25.43
CA VAL A 122 40.41 -34.64 26.12
C VAL A 122 40.27 -35.70 27.23
N GLU A 123 39.24 -35.60 28.05
CA GLU A 123 38.98 -36.58 29.13
C GLU A 123 38.74 -37.99 28.56
N ALA A 124 37.99 -38.11 27.46
CA ALA A 124 37.70 -39.38 26.80
C ALA A 124 38.98 -40.05 26.29
N ARG A 125 39.86 -39.30 25.59
CA ARG A 125 41.17 -39.80 25.13
C ARG A 125 42.07 -40.20 26.31
N GLN A 126 42.06 -39.44 27.41
CA GLN A 126 42.85 -39.77 28.61
C GLN A 126 42.38 -41.06 29.30
N ILE A 127 41.08 -41.24 29.45
CA ILE A 127 40.51 -42.47 30.03
C ILE A 127 40.76 -43.67 29.10
N HIS A 128 40.60 -43.50 27.79
CA HIS A 128 40.92 -44.52 26.79
C HIS A 128 42.39 -44.97 26.90
N SER A 129 43.34 -44.04 26.86
CA SER A 129 44.78 -44.34 26.99
C SER A 129 45.13 -45.03 28.32
N SER A 130 44.47 -44.61 29.42
CA SER A 130 44.62 -45.27 30.72
C SER A 130 44.04 -46.69 30.72
N ALA A 131 42.97 -46.93 29.96
CA ALA A 131 42.34 -48.25 29.82
C ALA A 131 43.20 -49.18 28.97
N GLU A 132 43.86 -48.68 27.92
CA GLU A 132 44.84 -49.43 27.13
C GLU A 132 46.03 -49.86 28.00
N THR A 133 46.57 -48.94 28.79
CA THR A 133 47.66 -49.23 29.75
C THR A 133 47.25 -50.30 30.78
N SER A 134 45.96 -50.37 31.10
CA SER A 134 45.37 -51.28 32.09
C SER A 134 44.71 -52.52 31.47
N LEU A 135 44.88 -52.75 30.16
CA LEU A 135 44.09 -53.72 29.41
C LEU A 135 44.18 -55.15 29.96
N ALA A 136 45.39 -55.58 30.36
CA ALA A 136 45.61 -56.93 30.89
C ALA A 136 44.75 -57.21 32.14
N ASP A 137 44.58 -56.21 33.00
CA ASP A 137 43.79 -56.32 34.23
C ASP A 137 42.27 -56.24 33.94
N LEU A 138 41.87 -55.44 32.95
CA LEU A 138 40.46 -55.17 32.64
C LEU A 138 39.83 -56.17 31.66
N THR A 139 40.65 -57.01 31.00
CA THR A 139 40.19 -57.98 30.00
C THR A 139 39.20 -58.98 30.58
N ALA A 140 39.41 -59.44 31.82
CA ALA A 140 38.50 -60.37 32.50
C ALA A 140 37.12 -59.75 32.79
N GLU A 141 37.04 -58.42 32.90
CA GLU A 141 35.79 -57.66 33.06
C GLU A 141 35.17 -57.25 31.71
N GLY A 142 35.67 -57.81 30.61
CA GLY A 142 35.14 -57.60 29.26
C GLY A 142 35.56 -56.29 28.60
N VAL A 143 36.56 -55.58 29.13
CA VAL A 143 37.22 -54.49 28.37
C VAL A 143 38.29 -55.13 27.49
N THR A 144 37.95 -55.43 26.25
CA THR A 144 38.84 -56.09 25.28
C THR A 144 39.56 -55.07 24.40
N ALA A 145 40.61 -55.51 23.68
CA ALA A 145 41.27 -54.65 22.68
C ALA A 145 40.26 -54.11 21.65
N LEU A 146 39.36 -54.94 21.12
CA LEU A 146 38.33 -54.54 20.17
C LEU A 146 37.36 -53.50 20.77
N TYR A 147 37.03 -53.63 22.05
CA TYR A 147 36.19 -52.67 22.76
C TYR A 147 36.85 -51.28 22.82
N LEU A 148 38.15 -51.23 23.11
CA LEU A 148 38.91 -49.98 23.13
C LEU A 148 39.15 -49.41 21.73
N THR A 149 39.36 -50.25 20.70
CA THR A 149 39.41 -49.80 19.31
C THR A 149 38.09 -49.17 18.86
N THR A 150 36.96 -49.75 19.27
CA THR A 150 35.62 -49.18 18.97
C THR A 150 35.42 -47.84 19.70
N LEU A 151 35.88 -47.73 20.94
CA LEU A 151 35.86 -46.47 21.67
C LEU A 151 36.71 -45.39 20.99
N GLU A 152 37.93 -45.71 20.55
CA GLU A 152 38.79 -44.76 19.84
C GLU A 152 38.12 -44.25 18.56
N GLY A 153 37.55 -45.14 17.75
CA GLY A 153 36.81 -44.76 16.55
C GLY A 153 35.65 -43.80 16.85
N ASN A 154 34.86 -44.08 17.90
CA ASN A 154 33.81 -43.16 18.33
C ASN A 154 34.35 -41.80 18.78
N ILE A 155 35.51 -41.76 19.46
CA ILE A 155 36.16 -40.53 19.91
C ILE A 155 36.63 -39.69 18.72
N ASP A 156 37.25 -40.32 17.71
CA ASP A 156 37.68 -39.66 16.48
C ASP A 156 36.48 -39.15 15.64
N ASP A 157 35.40 -39.93 15.56
CA ASP A 157 34.15 -39.52 14.92
C ASP A 157 33.51 -38.35 15.68
N PHE A 158 33.57 -38.35 17.01
CA PHE A 158 33.09 -37.24 17.83
C PHE A 158 33.87 -35.96 17.56
N GLU A 159 35.21 -36.01 17.49
CA GLU A 159 36.04 -34.86 17.11
C GLU A 159 35.67 -34.32 15.72
N THR A 160 35.50 -35.21 14.75
CA THR A 160 35.06 -34.86 13.40
C THR A 160 33.67 -34.20 13.40
N SER A 161 32.75 -34.70 14.23
CA SER A 161 31.40 -34.15 14.36
C SER A 161 31.40 -32.74 14.99
N ILE A 162 32.27 -32.46 15.96
CA ILE A 162 32.44 -31.11 16.53
C ILE A 162 32.87 -30.14 15.44
N LYS A 163 33.86 -30.51 14.61
CA LYS A 163 34.30 -29.69 13.49
C LYS A 163 33.17 -29.45 12.49
N THR A 164 32.42 -30.51 12.15
CA THR A 164 31.31 -30.44 11.20
C THR A 164 30.21 -29.47 11.66
N VAL A 165 29.86 -29.49 12.95
CA VAL A 165 28.90 -28.52 13.52
C VAL A 165 29.40 -27.08 13.36
N SER A 166 30.69 -26.84 13.61
CA SER A 166 31.29 -25.51 13.41
C SER A 166 31.28 -25.08 11.95
N ASP A 167 31.64 -25.98 11.03
CA ASP A 167 31.66 -25.70 9.60
C ASP A 167 30.25 -25.38 9.07
N LYS A 168 29.23 -26.16 9.47
CA LYS A 168 27.84 -25.91 9.06
C LYS A 168 27.30 -24.58 9.56
N LYS A 169 27.71 -24.15 10.75
CA LYS A 169 27.37 -22.82 11.26
C LYS A 169 27.98 -21.71 10.40
N ILE A 170 29.26 -21.80 10.08
CA ILE A 170 29.96 -20.82 9.22
C ILE A 170 29.32 -20.77 7.84
N ILE A 171 29.05 -21.93 7.23
CA ILE A 171 28.39 -22.01 5.91
C ILE A 171 27.03 -21.31 5.93
N ARG A 172 26.23 -21.51 6.98
CA ARG A 172 24.94 -20.84 7.12
C ARG A 172 25.09 -19.31 7.22
N ASP A 173 26.05 -18.85 8.02
CA ASP A 173 26.33 -17.42 8.18
C ASP A 173 26.74 -16.79 6.84
N ASP A 174 27.58 -17.48 6.05
CA ASP A 174 28.06 -17.02 4.74
C ASP A 174 27.02 -17.16 3.61
N ALA A 175 26.09 -18.12 3.71
CA ALA A 175 25.11 -18.41 2.67
C ALA A 175 24.12 -17.25 2.45
N ALA A 176 23.72 -16.58 3.53
CA ALA A 176 22.85 -15.41 3.46
C ALA A 176 23.51 -14.27 2.67
N GLU A 177 24.78 -14.01 2.95
CA GLU A 177 25.58 -13.02 2.22
C GLU A 177 25.76 -13.42 0.75
N THR A 178 26.09 -14.68 0.50
CA THR A 178 26.29 -15.25 -0.84
C THR A 178 25.04 -15.09 -1.70
N LYS A 179 23.84 -15.33 -1.16
CA LYS A 179 22.58 -15.19 -1.88
C LYS A 179 22.32 -13.74 -2.31
N VAL A 180 22.59 -12.77 -1.43
CA VAL A 180 22.42 -11.34 -1.77
C VAL A 180 23.46 -10.90 -2.80
N LEU A 181 24.72 -11.32 -2.67
CA LEU A 181 25.78 -10.99 -3.62
C LEU A 181 25.49 -11.57 -5.01
N LYS A 182 25.11 -12.84 -5.09
CA LYS A 182 24.78 -13.53 -6.34
C LYS A 182 23.52 -12.94 -7.00
N GLY A 183 22.48 -12.64 -6.22
CA GLY A 183 21.30 -11.92 -6.72
C GLY A 183 21.63 -10.53 -7.26
N ASN A 184 22.53 -9.80 -6.58
CA ASN A 184 22.98 -8.48 -7.04
C ASN A 184 23.83 -8.54 -8.32
N GLU A 185 24.64 -9.59 -8.47
CA GLU A 185 25.41 -9.89 -9.68
C GLU A 185 24.47 -10.17 -10.86
N LEU A 186 23.51 -11.09 -10.67
CA LEU A 186 22.49 -11.42 -11.66
C LEU A 186 21.68 -10.19 -12.08
N TYR A 187 21.17 -9.43 -11.10
CA TYR A 187 20.37 -8.24 -11.38
C TYR A 187 21.13 -7.18 -12.17
N SER A 188 22.45 -7.03 -11.92
CA SER A 188 23.27 -6.08 -12.67
C SER A 188 23.37 -6.44 -14.15
N LEU A 189 23.47 -7.72 -14.51
CA LEU A 189 23.43 -8.18 -15.90
C LEU A 189 22.04 -8.05 -16.51
N VAL A 190 20.98 -8.40 -15.75
CA VAL A 190 19.59 -8.24 -16.16
C VAL A 190 19.29 -6.79 -16.56
N VAL A 191 19.65 -5.81 -15.71
CA VAL A 191 19.50 -4.38 -16.01
C VAL A 191 20.24 -3.99 -17.29
N LYS A 192 21.52 -4.37 -17.38
CA LYS A 192 22.35 -4.05 -18.55
C LYS A 192 21.75 -4.55 -19.87
N TYR A 193 21.31 -5.80 -19.91
CA TYR A 193 20.77 -6.40 -21.13
C TYR A 193 19.35 -5.92 -21.45
N CYS A 194 18.55 -5.61 -20.43
CA CYS A 194 17.27 -4.94 -20.62
C CYS A 194 17.44 -3.54 -21.21
N ASP A 195 18.44 -2.78 -20.78
CA ASP A 195 18.74 -1.47 -21.37
C ASP A 195 19.12 -1.57 -22.85
N TYR A 196 19.92 -2.58 -23.22
CA TYR A 196 20.22 -2.84 -24.64
C TYR A 196 18.98 -3.25 -25.43
N GLY A 197 18.17 -4.18 -24.93
CA GLY A 197 16.94 -4.62 -25.60
C GLY A 197 15.93 -3.49 -25.79
N LYS A 198 15.74 -2.64 -24.77
CA LYS A 198 14.91 -1.43 -24.89
C LYS A 198 15.44 -0.49 -25.98
N LEU A 199 16.75 -0.27 -26.07
CA LEU A 199 17.35 0.57 -27.12
C LEU A 199 17.18 -0.03 -28.52
N ILE A 200 17.40 -1.34 -28.67
CA ILE A 200 17.25 -2.08 -29.94
C ILE A 200 15.81 -1.96 -30.45
N TRP A 201 14.82 -2.16 -29.57
CA TRP A 201 13.41 -2.24 -29.97
C TRP A 201 12.65 -0.92 -29.85
N ASN A 202 13.29 0.15 -29.37
CA ASN A 202 12.70 1.48 -29.27
C ASN A 202 12.27 1.98 -30.66
N ASN A 203 10.99 2.34 -30.81
CA ASN A 203 10.37 2.72 -32.08
C ASN A 203 10.45 1.65 -33.20
N VAL A 204 10.82 0.41 -32.88
CA VAL A 204 10.86 -0.71 -33.84
C VAL A 204 9.73 -1.69 -33.58
N SER A 205 9.57 -2.14 -32.33
CA SER A 205 8.52 -3.09 -31.95
C SER A 205 8.13 -2.94 -30.48
N PRO A 206 6.93 -2.41 -30.17
CA PRO A 206 6.46 -2.29 -28.78
C PRO A 206 6.37 -3.62 -28.04
N ALA A 207 5.96 -4.70 -28.71
CA ALA A 207 5.86 -6.02 -28.09
C ALA A 207 7.23 -6.51 -27.60
N LYS A 208 8.23 -6.53 -28.50
CA LYS A 208 9.61 -6.88 -28.13
C LYS A 208 10.23 -5.91 -27.11
N TYR A 209 9.95 -4.61 -27.18
CA TYR A 209 10.42 -3.65 -26.17
C TYR A 209 9.96 -4.03 -24.76
N ASN A 210 8.69 -4.44 -24.62
CA ASN A 210 8.12 -4.81 -23.33
C ASN A 210 8.76 -6.06 -22.72
N ASP A 211 9.33 -6.97 -23.52
CA ASP A 211 10.11 -8.12 -23.02
C ASP A 211 11.37 -7.70 -22.22
N TYR A 212 11.79 -6.42 -22.33
CA TYR A 212 12.97 -5.85 -21.66
C TYR A 212 12.62 -4.80 -20.59
N VAL A 213 11.37 -4.78 -20.12
CA VAL A 213 10.92 -3.89 -19.04
C VAL A 213 10.90 -4.68 -17.73
N ILE A 214 11.82 -4.36 -16.82
CA ILE A 214 11.96 -5.05 -15.52
C ILE A 214 10.87 -4.65 -14.53
N TYR A 215 10.53 -3.36 -14.52
CA TYR A 215 9.47 -2.80 -13.69
C TYR A 215 8.51 -2.08 -14.60
N GLU A 216 7.24 -2.49 -14.57
CA GLU A 216 6.19 -1.68 -15.17
C GLU A 216 6.17 -0.33 -14.46
N SER A 217 6.65 0.71 -15.13
CA SER A 217 6.34 2.07 -14.71
C SER A 217 4.86 2.27 -15.02
N SER A 218 3.98 1.97 -14.06
CA SER A 218 2.60 2.43 -14.12
C SER A 218 2.65 3.95 -14.02
N SER A 219 2.79 4.64 -15.15
CA SER A 219 2.45 6.05 -15.19
C SER A 219 1.00 6.14 -14.74
N PRO A 220 0.67 6.88 -13.69
CA PRO A 220 -0.66 6.84 -13.07
C PRO A 220 -1.77 7.42 -13.96
N GLY A 221 -1.48 7.68 -15.24
CA GLY A 221 -2.38 8.31 -16.20
C GLY A 221 -2.52 9.81 -15.96
N SER A 222 -2.94 10.54 -16.99
CA SER A 222 -3.36 11.93 -16.85
C SER A 222 -4.74 12.01 -16.20
N LEU A 223 -4.92 12.97 -15.30
CA LEU A 223 -6.22 13.30 -14.71
C LEU A 223 -6.88 14.45 -15.46
N THR A 224 -8.18 14.37 -15.65
CA THR A 224 -9.02 15.47 -16.14
C THR A 224 -9.74 16.17 -14.98
N ALA A 225 -10.27 17.37 -15.22
CA ALA A 225 -11.14 18.03 -14.25
C ALA A 225 -12.43 17.19 -14.10
N PRO A 226 -12.91 16.94 -12.87
CA PRO A 226 -14.22 16.32 -12.68
C PRO A 226 -15.34 17.16 -13.30
N THR A 227 -16.31 16.50 -13.92
CA THR A 227 -17.52 17.12 -14.48
C THR A 227 -18.74 16.77 -13.63
N GLY A 228 -19.88 17.43 -13.88
CA GLY A 228 -21.14 17.07 -13.24
C GLY A 228 -21.21 17.40 -11.74
N LEU A 229 -20.34 18.29 -11.22
CA LEU A 229 -20.43 18.73 -9.82
C LEU A 229 -21.81 19.33 -9.54
N GLY A 230 -22.53 18.70 -8.63
CA GLY A 230 -23.88 19.08 -8.23
C GLY A 230 -24.17 18.80 -6.76
N PHE A 231 -25.32 19.29 -6.30
CA PHE A 231 -25.78 19.11 -4.92
C PHE A 231 -27.21 18.58 -4.87
N PHE A 232 -27.42 17.50 -4.13
CA PHE A 232 -28.72 16.88 -3.93
C PHE A 232 -29.27 17.23 -2.55
N PHE A 233 -30.27 18.12 -2.52
CA PHE A 233 -30.84 18.68 -1.30
C PHE A 233 -31.47 17.66 -0.34
N PRO A 234 -32.26 16.65 -0.79
CA PRO A 234 -32.94 15.74 0.14
C PRO A 234 -32.01 14.99 1.10
N ASN A 235 -30.77 14.71 0.68
CA ASN A 235 -29.76 14.00 1.48
C ASN A 235 -28.51 14.85 1.75
N THR A 236 -28.54 16.15 1.42
CA THR A 236 -27.39 17.08 1.56
C THR A 236 -26.09 16.49 1.01
N ASN A 237 -26.08 16.05 -0.25
CA ASN A 237 -24.97 15.31 -0.84
C ASN A 237 -24.39 16.02 -2.06
N PHE A 238 -23.09 16.25 -2.06
CA PHE A 238 -22.36 16.61 -3.28
C PHE A 238 -22.07 15.35 -4.09
N PHE A 239 -22.11 15.46 -5.41
CA PHE A 239 -21.75 14.39 -6.33
C PHE A 239 -21.07 14.97 -7.58
N TRP A 240 -20.24 14.17 -8.22
CA TRP A 240 -19.59 14.48 -9.50
C TRP A 240 -19.30 13.21 -10.28
N ASP A 241 -18.94 13.34 -11.56
CA ASP A 241 -18.59 12.19 -12.40
C ASP A 241 -17.21 11.62 -12.01
N ALA A 242 -17.09 10.29 -12.04
CA ALA A 242 -15.81 9.62 -11.83
C ALA A 242 -14.80 10.01 -12.92
N VAL A 243 -13.53 10.16 -12.54
CA VAL A 243 -12.43 10.58 -13.42
C VAL A 243 -11.52 9.39 -13.64
N ASN A 244 -11.24 9.07 -14.90
CA ASN A 244 -10.33 7.98 -15.24
C ASN A 244 -8.97 8.16 -14.57
N ASN A 245 -8.44 7.07 -14.01
CA ASN A 245 -7.18 7.02 -13.26
C ASN A 245 -7.17 7.78 -11.93
N ALA A 246 -8.30 8.34 -11.47
CA ALA A 246 -8.37 8.93 -10.14
C ALA A 246 -8.39 7.84 -9.07
N THR A 247 -7.62 8.04 -8.01
CA THR A 247 -7.64 7.21 -6.79
C THR A 247 -8.34 7.91 -5.63
N SER A 248 -8.43 9.24 -5.69
CA SER A 248 -9.19 10.04 -4.74
C SER A 248 -9.58 11.40 -5.30
N TYR A 249 -10.38 12.14 -4.53
CA TYR A 249 -10.89 13.46 -4.83
C TYR A 249 -10.67 14.40 -3.67
N ASN A 250 -10.68 15.69 -3.99
CA ASN A 250 -10.60 16.78 -3.04
C ASN A 250 -11.65 17.83 -3.39
N LEU A 251 -12.67 17.97 -2.53
CA LEU A 251 -13.72 18.99 -2.65
C LEU A 251 -13.37 20.15 -1.73
N GLU A 252 -13.42 21.35 -2.28
CA GLU A 252 -13.21 22.60 -1.55
C GLU A 252 -14.48 23.46 -1.58
N ALA A 253 -14.67 24.23 -0.51
CA ALA A 253 -15.73 25.21 -0.37
C ALA A 253 -15.14 26.61 -0.14
N SER A 254 -15.91 27.64 -0.46
CA SER A 254 -15.56 29.04 -0.23
C SER A 254 -16.81 29.86 0.10
N THR A 255 -16.62 30.87 0.96
CA THR A 255 -17.67 31.83 1.37
C THR A 255 -17.64 33.14 0.63
N ASP A 256 -16.62 33.39 -0.19
CA ASP A 256 -16.41 34.64 -0.95
C ASP A 256 -16.12 34.40 -2.45
N GLY A 257 -15.94 33.14 -2.84
CA GLY A 257 -15.61 32.73 -4.21
C GLY A 257 -14.11 32.85 -4.54
N THR A 258 -13.28 33.24 -3.58
CA THR A 258 -11.83 33.44 -3.76
C THR A 258 -11.00 32.57 -2.85
N ASP A 259 -11.30 32.54 -1.56
CA ASP A 259 -10.58 31.75 -0.57
C ASP A 259 -11.28 30.40 -0.37
N PHE A 260 -10.66 29.34 -0.89
CA PHE A 260 -11.17 27.97 -0.83
C PHE A 260 -10.48 27.16 0.26
N PHE A 261 -11.26 26.38 0.99
CA PHE A 261 -10.80 25.44 2.00
C PHE A 261 -11.34 24.03 1.75
N GLU A 262 -10.55 23.02 2.07
CA GLU A 262 -10.92 21.61 1.90
C GLU A 262 -12.08 21.23 2.83
N ILE A 263 -13.09 20.58 2.25
CA ILE A 263 -14.22 19.99 2.98
C ILE A 263 -14.30 18.47 2.81
N TYR A 264 -13.60 17.90 1.82
CA TYR A 264 -13.53 16.45 1.61
C TYR A 264 -12.20 16.03 0.98
N SER A 265 -11.71 14.87 1.42
CA SER A 265 -10.60 14.14 0.81
C SER A 265 -10.87 12.63 0.94
N GLY A 266 -11.13 11.96 -0.19
CA GLY A 266 -11.53 10.55 -0.17
C GLY A 266 -11.73 9.94 -1.56
N ALA A 267 -11.98 8.63 -1.63
CA ALA A 267 -12.06 7.88 -2.89
C ALA A 267 -13.37 8.05 -3.64
N GLU A 268 -14.46 8.29 -2.92
CA GLU A 268 -15.81 8.31 -3.48
C GLU A 268 -16.07 9.59 -4.27
N PRO A 269 -16.77 9.52 -5.42
CA PRO A 269 -17.15 10.69 -6.21
C PRO A 269 -18.38 11.42 -5.64
N GLU A 270 -18.60 11.29 -4.35
CA GLU A 270 -19.69 11.92 -3.61
C GLU A 270 -19.29 12.20 -2.17
N PHE A 271 -19.95 13.18 -1.56
CA PHE A 271 -19.71 13.54 -0.17
C PHE A 271 -20.93 14.21 0.46
N SER A 272 -21.41 13.63 1.56
CA SER A 272 -22.51 14.20 2.33
C SER A 272 -22.00 15.36 3.18
N TYR A 273 -22.54 16.54 2.93
CA TYR A 273 -22.12 17.78 3.55
C TYR A 273 -23.28 18.77 3.67
N THR A 274 -23.46 19.29 4.88
CA THR A 274 -24.37 20.40 5.14
C THR A 274 -23.58 21.71 5.04
N PRO A 275 -23.95 22.65 4.13
CA PRO A 275 -23.31 23.95 4.05
C PRO A 275 -23.27 24.68 5.39
N ILE A 276 -22.12 25.28 5.71
CA ILE A 276 -21.83 25.89 7.02
C ILE A 276 -22.58 27.18 7.30
N GLN A 277 -23.12 27.83 6.27
CA GLN A 277 -23.87 29.08 6.39
C GLN A 277 -25.03 29.13 5.38
N GLU A 278 -26.03 29.96 5.69
CA GLU A 278 -27.07 30.30 4.73
C GLU A 278 -26.56 31.26 3.65
N GLY A 279 -27.21 31.27 2.49
CA GLY A 279 -26.86 32.11 1.37
C GLY A 279 -25.99 31.41 0.33
N TRP A 280 -25.25 32.21 -0.44
CA TRP A 280 -24.44 31.71 -1.55
C TRP A 280 -23.07 31.23 -1.08
N MET A 281 -22.68 30.05 -1.57
CA MET A 281 -21.37 29.45 -1.37
C MET A 281 -20.83 28.90 -2.70
N TRP A 282 -19.50 28.76 -2.80
CA TRP A 282 -18.79 28.31 -3.99
C TRP A 282 -18.06 27.01 -3.70
N TYR A 283 -18.12 26.08 -4.64
CA TYR A 283 -17.53 24.75 -4.51
C TYR A 283 -16.75 24.38 -5.75
N ARG A 284 -15.66 23.62 -5.57
CA ARG A 284 -14.89 23.05 -6.68
C ARG A 284 -14.27 21.73 -6.24
N VAL A 285 -14.13 20.79 -7.17
CA VAL A 285 -13.55 19.48 -6.89
C VAL A 285 -12.42 19.16 -7.87
N ARG A 286 -11.40 18.44 -7.42
CA ARG A 286 -10.32 17.92 -8.27
C ARG A 286 -10.03 16.46 -7.95
N ALA A 287 -9.56 15.72 -8.95
CA ALA A 287 -9.09 14.36 -8.80
C ALA A 287 -7.62 14.29 -8.35
N ARG A 288 -7.22 13.16 -7.79
CA ARG A 288 -5.84 12.83 -7.39
C ARG A 288 -5.49 11.39 -7.74
N ASN A 289 -4.23 11.17 -8.10
CA ASN A 289 -3.61 9.85 -8.22
C ASN A 289 -2.17 9.87 -7.68
N ALA A 290 -1.39 8.81 -7.92
CA ALA A 290 0.01 8.73 -7.50
C ALA A 290 0.90 9.83 -8.14
N GLY A 291 0.47 10.42 -9.26
CA GLY A 291 1.13 11.53 -9.94
C GLY A 291 0.78 12.91 -9.37
N GLY A 292 -0.12 12.98 -8.39
CA GLY A 292 -0.55 14.22 -7.75
C GLY A 292 -1.98 14.62 -8.10
N PHE A 293 -2.28 15.90 -7.94
CA PHE A 293 -3.61 16.47 -8.21
C PHE A 293 -3.78 16.85 -9.68
N GLY A 294 -4.95 16.56 -10.23
CA GLY A 294 -5.42 17.09 -11.51
C GLY A 294 -5.98 18.51 -11.37
N PRO A 295 -6.46 19.10 -12.49
CA PRO A 295 -7.12 20.39 -12.47
C PRO A 295 -8.45 20.35 -11.69
N PHE A 296 -8.87 21.52 -11.19
CA PHE A 296 -10.19 21.69 -10.59
C PHE A 296 -11.31 21.70 -11.63
N SER A 297 -12.50 21.28 -11.22
CA SER A 297 -13.77 21.50 -11.92
C SER A 297 -14.06 23.00 -12.09
N GLU A 298 -15.04 23.32 -12.93
CA GLU A 298 -15.73 24.62 -12.87
C GLU A 298 -16.26 24.87 -11.45
N VAL A 299 -16.33 26.14 -11.06
CA VAL A 299 -16.84 26.54 -9.74
C VAL A 299 -18.37 26.42 -9.73
N PHE A 300 -18.89 25.58 -8.84
CA PHE A 300 -20.30 25.38 -8.60
C PHE A 300 -20.81 26.35 -7.54
N GLN A 301 -21.83 27.15 -7.86
CA GLN A 301 -22.47 28.08 -6.93
C GLN A 301 -23.75 27.47 -6.37
N LEU A 302 -23.86 27.44 -5.04
CA LEU A 302 -25.02 26.88 -4.34
C LEU A 302 -25.63 27.93 -3.41
N GLY A 303 -26.92 28.21 -3.60
CA GLY A 303 -27.73 28.93 -2.64
C GLY A 303 -28.31 27.94 -1.63
N TYR A 304 -27.91 28.03 -0.37
CA TYR A 304 -28.39 27.14 0.69
C TYR A 304 -29.31 27.87 1.66
N TYR A 305 -30.44 27.24 1.99
CA TYR A 305 -31.34 27.66 3.05
C TYR A 305 -31.72 26.43 3.90
N PRO A 306 -31.49 26.46 5.24
CA PRO A 306 -31.65 25.28 6.09
C PRO A 306 -33.11 24.89 6.36
N GLY A 307 -34.08 25.77 6.11
CA GLY A 307 -35.50 25.48 6.34
C GLY A 307 -36.12 24.57 5.27
N SER A 308 -37.22 23.88 5.58
CA SER A 308 -37.93 23.03 4.60
C SER A 308 -38.61 23.83 3.47
N GLN A 309 -38.80 25.13 3.67
CA GLN A 309 -39.45 26.06 2.75
C GLN A 309 -38.78 27.43 2.90
N LEU A 310 -38.66 28.16 1.78
CA LEU A 310 -38.11 29.52 1.80
C LEU A 310 -39.00 30.49 2.60
N PRO A 311 -38.43 31.57 3.17
CA PRO A 311 -39.22 32.64 3.77
C PRO A 311 -40.25 33.20 2.78
N THR A 312 -41.46 33.46 3.26
CA THR A 312 -42.48 34.15 2.49
C THR A 312 -42.00 35.56 2.11
N PRO A 313 -42.15 36.01 0.85
CA PRO A 313 -41.82 37.38 0.47
C PRO A 313 -42.62 38.39 1.30
N VAL A 314 -41.94 39.42 1.80
CA VAL A 314 -42.51 40.47 2.65
C VAL A 314 -42.15 41.85 2.11
N ASN A 315 -42.78 42.89 2.69
CA ASN A 315 -42.54 44.29 2.35
C ASN A 315 -42.76 44.61 0.87
N LEU A 316 -43.79 43.99 0.28
CA LEU A 316 -44.21 44.30 -1.08
C LEU A 316 -44.64 45.77 -1.15
N ALA A 317 -44.10 46.52 -2.10
CA ALA A 317 -44.42 47.91 -2.32
C ALA A 317 -44.74 48.15 -3.79
N LEU A 318 -45.90 48.78 -4.05
CA LEU A 318 -46.32 49.23 -5.37
C LEU A 318 -46.06 50.72 -5.50
N GLN A 319 -45.48 51.12 -6.62
CA GLN A 319 -45.25 52.52 -6.97
C GLN A 319 -45.71 52.76 -8.41
N VAL A 320 -46.39 53.89 -8.64
CA VAL A 320 -46.67 54.38 -9.98
C VAL A 320 -45.42 55.09 -10.48
N GLU A 321 -44.88 54.63 -11.60
CA GLU A 321 -43.74 55.26 -12.25
C GLU A 321 -44.22 56.46 -13.09
N THR A 322 -43.62 57.64 -12.88
CA THR A 322 -44.03 58.86 -13.58
C THR A 322 -43.47 58.91 -15.00
N GLY A 323 -44.34 58.90 -16.02
CA GLY A 323 -43.96 58.94 -17.44
C GLY A 323 -45.16 59.15 -18.37
N THR A 324 -44.98 58.92 -19.67
CA THR A 324 -46.05 59.05 -20.69
C THR A 324 -46.99 57.83 -20.77
N THR A 325 -46.68 56.76 -20.04
CA THR A 325 -47.50 55.56 -19.92
C THR A 325 -47.82 55.27 -18.44
N ASN A 326 -48.97 54.64 -18.20
CA ASN A 326 -49.36 54.18 -16.87
C ASN A 326 -48.55 52.93 -16.53
N SER A 327 -47.43 53.08 -15.82
CA SER A 327 -46.56 51.96 -15.43
C SER A 327 -46.48 51.78 -13.92
N LEU A 328 -46.42 50.52 -13.49
CA LEU A 328 -46.26 50.11 -12.10
C LEU A 328 -44.89 49.46 -11.88
N LYS A 329 -44.26 49.79 -10.76
CA LYS A 329 -43.14 49.06 -10.18
C LYS A 329 -43.58 48.36 -8.90
N LEU A 330 -43.33 47.06 -8.83
CA LEU A 330 -43.47 46.24 -7.63
C LEU A 330 -42.07 45.88 -7.11
N THR A 331 -41.79 46.15 -5.84
CA THR A 331 -40.56 45.73 -5.14
C THR A 331 -40.88 44.91 -3.91
N TRP A 332 -39.92 44.11 -3.45
CA TRP A 332 -39.99 43.34 -2.20
C TRP A 332 -38.59 43.12 -1.61
N ASP A 333 -38.54 42.67 -0.36
CA ASP A 333 -37.30 42.26 0.27
C ASP A 333 -36.73 40.99 -0.38
N VAL A 334 -35.41 40.94 -0.57
CA VAL A 334 -34.73 39.77 -1.11
C VAL A 334 -34.92 38.58 -0.17
N VAL A 335 -35.55 37.52 -0.68
CA VAL A 335 -35.65 36.23 -0.01
C VAL A 335 -34.31 35.48 -0.13
N PRO A 336 -33.67 35.07 0.98
CA PRO A 336 -32.39 34.37 0.96
C PRO A 336 -32.38 33.14 0.05
N SER A 337 -31.29 32.97 -0.72
CA SER A 337 -31.09 31.90 -1.72
C SER A 337 -32.09 31.83 -2.88
N ALA A 338 -33.13 32.69 -2.91
CA ALA A 338 -34.11 32.66 -3.99
C ALA A 338 -33.46 33.06 -5.32
N THR A 339 -33.69 32.24 -6.35
CA THR A 339 -33.22 32.48 -7.71
C THR A 339 -34.34 32.93 -8.63
N LYS A 340 -35.60 32.73 -8.23
CA LYS A 340 -36.78 33.06 -9.03
C LYS A 340 -37.94 33.48 -8.14
N TYR A 341 -38.63 34.54 -8.54
CA TYR A 341 -39.93 34.93 -8.01
C TYR A 341 -41.02 34.76 -9.07
N SER A 342 -42.16 34.20 -8.69
CA SER A 342 -43.35 34.10 -9.53
C SER A 342 -44.34 35.18 -9.10
N VAL A 343 -44.44 36.26 -9.87
CA VAL A 343 -45.35 37.38 -9.61
C VAL A 343 -46.70 37.06 -10.20
N ASN A 344 -47.74 37.04 -9.37
CA ASN A 344 -49.12 36.83 -9.81
C ASN A 344 -49.92 38.12 -9.67
N LYS A 345 -50.90 38.30 -10.56
CA LYS A 345 -51.72 39.50 -10.67
C LYS A 345 -53.21 39.15 -10.72
N SER A 346 -54.03 39.97 -10.07
CA SER A 346 -55.49 39.98 -10.22
C SER A 346 -55.94 41.39 -10.59
N VAL A 347 -56.72 41.54 -11.66
CA VAL A 347 -57.23 42.82 -12.16
C VAL A 347 -58.74 42.86 -11.99
N VAL A 348 -59.25 43.89 -11.31
CA VAL A 348 -60.68 44.03 -10.99
C VAL A 348 -61.12 45.51 -11.10
N PRO A 349 -62.43 45.81 -11.17
CA PRO A 349 -62.90 47.20 -11.10
C PRO A 349 -62.44 47.91 -9.82
N ILE A 350 -62.23 49.22 -9.88
CA ILE A 350 -61.83 50.03 -8.73
C ILE A 350 -62.79 49.81 -7.55
N GLY A 351 -62.22 49.53 -6.38
CA GLY A 351 -62.98 49.26 -5.15
C GLY A 351 -63.42 47.81 -4.93
N ALA A 352 -63.33 46.94 -5.95
CA ALA A 352 -63.64 45.52 -5.79
C ALA A 352 -62.56 44.76 -5.00
N ALA A 353 -62.94 43.63 -4.39
CA ALA A 353 -62.00 42.70 -3.78
C ALA A 353 -61.19 41.94 -4.85
N ALA A 354 -60.05 41.35 -4.46
CA ALA A 354 -59.23 40.56 -5.37
C ALA A 354 -60.02 39.39 -5.98
N GLY A 355 -59.88 39.23 -7.30
CA GLY A 355 -60.35 38.06 -8.03
C GLY A 355 -59.29 36.96 -8.10
N PRO A 356 -59.42 36.01 -9.05
CA PRO A 356 -58.41 35.00 -9.29
C PRO A 356 -57.06 35.61 -9.68
N PHE A 357 -55.98 35.13 -9.06
CA PHE A 357 -54.62 35.51 -9.42
C PHE A 357 -54.12 34.63 -10.57
N ASN A 358 -53.52 35.27 -11.58
CA ASN A 358 -52.84 34.60 -12.68
C ASN A 358 -51.36 34.98 -12.67
N LEU A 359 -50.49 34.07 -13.13
CA LEU A 359 -49.06 34.37 -13.27
C LEU A 359 -48.89 35.53 -14.25
N ALA A 360 -48.33 36.64 -13.77
CA ALA A 360 -47.95 37.75 -14.62
C ALA A 360 -46.57 37.48 -15.23
N LYS A 361 -45.56 37.22 -14.39
CA LYS A 361 -44.19 36.96 -14.86
C LYS A 361 -43.36 36.22 -13.81
N ASN A 362 -42.43 35.38 -14.30
CA ASN A 362 -41.31 34.93 -13.49
C ASN A 362 -40.15 35.93 -13.62
N VAL A 363 -39.64 36.42 -12.50
CA VAL A 363 -38.51 37.35 -12.46
C VAL A 363 -37.35 36.78 -11.64
N TYR A 364 -36.15 37.30 -11.90
CA TYR A 364 -34.89 36.84 -11.31
C TYR A 364 -34.18 37.95 -10.52
N SER A 365 -34.92 39.01 -10.21
CA SER A 365 -34.55 40.14 -9.35
C SER A 365 -35.68 40.41 -8.35
N ASN A 366 -35.46 41.29 -7.39
CA ASN A 366 -36.47 41.67 -6.39
C ASN A 366 -37.36 42.84 -6.83
N GLU A 367 -37.55 43.00 -8.15
CA GLU A 367 -38.39 44.02 -8.74
C GLU A 367 -39.11 43.52 -10.00
N TYR A 368 -40.31 44.06 -10.24
CA TYR A 368 -41.14 43.77 -11.40
C TYR A 368 -41.77 45.06 -11.93
N PHE A 369 -41.76 45.21 -13.26
CA PHE A 369 -42.31 46.37 -13.95
C PHE A 369 -43.36 45.93 -14.98
N GLU A 370 -44.43 46.69 -15.09
CA GLU A 370 -45.49 46.45 -16.06
C GLU A 370 -46.22 47.75 -16.44
N GLU A 371 -46.68 47.84 -17.69
CA GLU A 371 -47.64 48.86 -18.13
C GLU A 371 -49.07 48.37 -17.90
N VAL A 372 -49.94 49.25 -17.42
CA VAL A 372 -51.29 48.90 -16.99
C VAL A 372 -52.33 49.91 -17.50
N ASP A 373 -53.56 49.44 -17.71
CA ASP A 373 -54.67 50.29 -18.10
C ASP A 373 -55.26 51.04 -16.90
N SER A 374 -55.77 52.26 -17.15
CA SER A 374 -56.57 53.00 -16.18
C SER A 374 -57.95 52.35 -15.96
N GLY A 375 -58.67 52.81 -14.93
CA GLY A 375 -60.01 52.33 -14.56
C GLY A 375 -60.04 51.01 -13.78
N HIS A 376 -58.90 50.52 -13.30
CA HIS A 376 -58.79 49.21 -12.66
C HIS A 376 -58.02 49.25 -11.33
N ARG A 377 -58.35 48.31 -10.43
CA ARG A 377 -57.54 47.94 -9.27
C ARG A 377 -56.67 46.74 -9.61
N TYR A 378 -55.38 46.85 -9.35
CA TYR A 378 -54.41 45.79 -9.55
C TYR A 378 -53.96 45.22 -8.21
N TYR A 379 -54.16 43.92 -8.01
CA TYR A 379 -53.61 43.17 -6.89
C TYR A 379 -52.39 42.37 -7.32
N TYR A 380 -51.37 42.32 -6.47
CA TYR A 380 -50.18 41.51 -6.68
C TYR A 380 -49.85 40.68 -5.43
N ASN A 381 -49.37 39.45 -5.67
CA ASN A 381 -48.66 38.62 -4.69
C ASN A 381 -47.57 37.83 -5.41
N LEU A 382 -46.65 37.23 -4.64
CA LEU A 382 -45.59 36.41 -5.23
C LEU A 382 -45.14 35.27 -4.34
N THR A 383 -44.51 34.28 -4.96
CA THR A 383 -43.76 33.20 -4.30
C THR A 383 -42.30 33.26 -4.71
N ALA A 384 -41.39 32.91 -3.81
CA ALA A 384 -39.96 32.72 -4.07
C ALA A 384 -39.62 31.25 -4.28
N SER A 385 -38.59 30.96 -5.07
CA SER A 385 -38.03 29.61 -5.23
C SER A 385 -36.54 29.66 -5.52
N ASN A 386 -35.82 28.61 -5.14
CA ASN A 386 -34.39 28.42 -5.45
C ASN A 386 -34.13 27.16 -6.31
N GLY A 387 -35.18 26.64 -6.96
CA GLY A 387 -35.15 25.42 -7.76
C GLY A 387 -35.54 24.15 -6.99
N ASN A 388 -35.33 24.11 -5.67
CA ASN A 388 -35.62 22.94 -4.83
C ASN A 388 -36.57 23.23 -3.66
N GLN A 389 -36.64 24.48 -3.20
CA GLN A 389 -37.57 24.97 -2.19
C GLN A 389 -38.46 26.06 -2.80
N TRP A 390 -39.68 26.15 -2.28
CA TRP A 390 -40.65 27.21 -2.61
C TRP A 390 -41.11 27.88 -1.33
N SER A 391 -41.34 29.19 -1.35
CA SER A 391 -42.01 29.90 -0.27
C SER A 391 -43.52 29.71 -0.31
N SER A 392 -44.21 30.05 0.78
CA SER A 392 -45.65 30.31 0.71
C SER A 392 -45.91 31.60 -0.09
N VAL A 393 -47.15 31.81 -0.53
CA VAL A 393 -47.57 33.04 -1.21
C VAL A 393 -47.51 34.23 -0.25
N SER A 394 -47.03 35.38 -0.73
CA SER A 394 -47.00 36.63 0.03
C SER A 394 -48.40 37.15 0.35
N ALA A 395 -48.48 38.11 1.26
CA ALA A 395 -49.68 38.94 1.39
C ALA A 395 -49.97 39.69 0.07
N ASN A 396 -51.25 39.97 -0.19
CA ASN A 396 -51.67 40.75 -1.34
C ASN A 396 -51.41 42.24 -1.10
N VAL A 397 -50.82 42.92 -2.07
CA VAL A 397 -50.80 44.38 -2.16
C VAL A 397 -51.65 44.84 -3.33
N PHE A 398 -52.18 46.06 -3.28
CA PHE A 398 -52.97 46.60 -4.39
C PHE A 398 -52.73 48.08 -4.62
N ILE A 399 -53.06 48.51 -5.83
CA ILE A 399 -53.10 49.92 -6.21
C ILE A 399 -54.28 50.16 -7.15
N ASP A 400 -54.94 51.31 -6.98
CA ASP A 400 -55.97 51.78 -7.90
C ASP A 400 -55.30 52.64 -8.97
N MET A 401 -55.54 52.31 -10.24
CA MET A 401 -55.13 53.10 -11.39
C MET A 401 -56.37 53.84 -11.91
N PRO A 402 -56.65 55.07 -11.44
CA PRO A 402 -57.85 55.81 -11.79
C PRO A 402 -57.96 56.14 -13.28
#